data_AF-A0A151BAY3-F1
#
_entry.id   AF-A0A151BAY3-F1
#
_cell.length_a   1.000
_cell.length_b   1.000
_cell.length_c   1.000
_cell.angle_alpha   90.00
_cell.angle_beta   90.00
_cell.angle_gamma   90.00
#
_symmetry.space_group_name_H-M   'P 1'
#
loop_
_entity.id
_entity.type
_entity.pdbx_description
1 polymer ?
#
loop_
_entity_poly.entity_id
_entity_poly.type
_entity_poly.pdbx_seq_one_letter_code
_entity_poly.pdbx_strand_id
1 'polypeptide(L)' 'MSFYDASYVFYARKIGAPLITEDLKLIQRAKPLVDTLTLNDIRGPF' A
#
# COMPACT_ATOMS: atom_id res chain seq x y z
N MET A 1 -11.09 0.65 -8.63
CA MET A 1 -9.73 0.10 -8.63
C MET A 1 -9.24 0.24 -10.04
N SER A 2 -8.32 1.18 -10.25
CA SER A 2 -7.69 1.38 -11.54
C SER A 2 -6.73 0.22 -11.84
N PHE A 3 -6.29 0.12 -13.09
CA PHE A 3 -5.22 -0.82 -13.46
C PHE A 3 -3.93 -0.55 -12.65
N TYR A 4 -3.64 0.72 -12.35
CA TYR A 4 -2.47 1.11 -11.57
C TYR A 4 -2.56 0.63 -10.13
N ASP A 5 -3.73 0.79 -9.49
CA ASP A 5 -3.97 0.31 -8.12
C ASP A 5 -3.66 -1.19 -8.01
N ALA A 6 -4.16 -1.98 -8.97
CA ALA A 6 -3.91 -3.41 -9.03
C ALA A 6 -2.43 -3.73 -9.27
N SER A 7 -1.78 -2.97 -10.15
CA SER A 7 -0.36 -3.14 -10.47
C SER A 7 0.54 -2.87 -9.27
N TYR A 8 0.24 -1.84 -8.47
CA TYR A 8 0.98 -1.52 -7.25
C TYR A 8 0.82 -2.60 -6.19
N VAL A 9 -0.41 -3.06 -5.94
CA VAL A 9 -0.68 -4.14 -4.98
C VAL A 9 0.03 -5.43 -5.40
N PHE A 10 -0.06 -5.79 -6.69
CA PHE A 10 0.63 -6.96 -7.22
C PHE A 10 2.14 -6.86 -7.03
N TYR A 11 2.73 -5.72 -7.40
CA TYR A 11 4.18 -5.55 -7.32
C TYR A 11 4.68 -5.52 -5.87
N ALA A 12 4.00 -4.79 -4.98
CA ALA A 12 4.32 -4.75 -3.55
C ALA A 12 4.30 -6.15 -2.92
N ARG A 13 3.27 -6.94 -3.23
CA ARG A 13 3.18 -8.35 -2.81
C ARG A 13 4.30 -9.21 -3.41
N LYS A 14 4.63 -9.01 -4.69
CA LYS A 14 5.69 -9.77 -5.39
C LYS A 14 7.06 -9.55 -4.75
N ILE A 15 7.36 -8.34 -4.30
CA ILE A 15 8.66 -8.00 -3.70
C ILE A 15 8.67 -8.10 -2.16
N GLY A 16 7.52 -8.39 -1.53
CA GLY A 16 7.41 -8.49 -0.08
C GLY A 16 7.58 -7.15 0.65
N ALA A 17 7.16 -6.04 0.04
CA ALA A 17 7.24 -4.70 0.62
C ALA A 17 5.84 -4.13 0.92
N PRO A 18 5.71 -3.23 1.92
CA PRO A 18 4.45 -2.56 2.19
C PRO A 18 4.06 -1.61 1.05
N LEU A 19 2.77 -1.50 0.79
CA LEU A 19 2.20 -0.48 -0.10
C LEU A 19 1.97 0.81 0.70
N ILE A 20 2.76 1.85 0.41
CA ILE A 20 2.57 3.19 0.98
C ILE A 20 1.60 3.98 0.09
N THR A 21 0.47 4.43 0.64
CA THR A 21 -0.52 5.24 -0.09
C THR A 21 -1.42 6.03 0.88
N GLU A 22 -1.97 7.15 0.42
CA GLU A 22 -2.97 7.94 1.17
C GLU A 22 -4.42 7.62 0.70
N ASP A 23 -4.59 6.76 -0.31
CA ASP A 23 -5.92 6.34 -0.76
C ASP A 23 -6.52 5.30 0.19
N LEU A 24 -7.42 5.77 1.06
CA LEU A 24 -8.11 4.94 2.04
C LEU A 24 -8.91 3.78 1.41
N LYS A 25 -9.48 3.96 0.22
CA LYS A 25 -10.24 2.89 -0.46
C LYS A 25 -9.29 1.81 -0.98
N LEU A 26 -8.11 2.20 -1.47
CA LEU A 26 -7.08 1.26 -1.87
C LEU A 26 -6.54 0.49 -0.67
N ILE A 27 -6.25 1.18 0.44
CA ILE A 27 -5.80 0.55 1.70
C ILE A 27 -6.78 -0.54 2.14
N GLN A 28 -8.07 -0.24 2.22
CA GLN A 28 -9.07 -1.23 2.66
C GLN A 28 -9.12 -2.47 1.77
N ARG A 29 -8.90 -2.31 0.46
CA ARG A 29 -8.90 -3.42 -0.50
C ARG A 29 -7.58 -4.19 -0.53
N ALA A 30 -6.46 -3.53 -0.26
CA ALA A 30 -5.11 -4.08 -0.32
C ALA A 30 -4.70 -4.80 0.98
N LYS A 31 -5.24 -4.39 2.14
CA LYS A 31 -5.00 -5.00 3.46
C LYS A 31 -4.98 -6.54 3.52
N PRO A 32 -5.91 -7.28 2.88
CA PRO A 32 -5.86 -8.74 2.92
C PRO A 32 -4.75 -9.36 2.03
N LEU A 33 -4.06 -8.57 1.21
CA LEU A 33 -3.11 -9.03 0.20
C LEU A 33 -1.66 -8.59 0.47
N VAL A 34 -1.49 -7.42 1.10
CA VAL A 34 -0.19 -6.80 1.38
C VAL A 34 -0.33 -5.85 2.56
N ASP A 35 0.75 -5.65 3.31
CA ASP A 35 0.81 -4.60 4.32
C ASP A 35 0.64 -3.22 3.67
N THR A 36 -0.07 -2.34 4.35
CA THR A 36 -0.37 -0.99 3.86
C THR A 36 0.01 0.05 4.90
N LEU A 37 0.67 1.12 4.48
CA LEU A 37 1.09 2.23 5.33
C LEU A 37 0.66 3.56 4.71
N THR A 38 0.44 4.55 5.57
CA THR A 38 0.37 5.97 5.20
C THR A 38 1.73 6.63 5.41
N LEU A 39 1.92 7.83 4.89
CA LEU A 39 3.12 8.64 5.13
C LEU A 39 3.33 8.93 6.61
N ASN A 40 2.25 9.03 7.39
CA ASN A 40 2.35 9.26 8.84
C ASN A 40 2.95 8.04 9.56
N ASP A 41 2.71 6.83 9.06
CA ASP A 41 3.23 5.59 9.67
C ASP A 41 4.74 5.43 9.47
N ILE A 42 5.33 6.17 8.51
CA ILE A 42 6.78 6.13 8.21
C ILE A 42 7.54 7.39 8.63
N ARG A 43 6.87 8.36 9.28
CA ARG A 43 7.56 9.51 9.87
C ARG A 43 8.31 9.06 11.13
N GLY A 44 9.61 8.80 10.97
CA GLY A 44 10.54 8.68 12.09
C GLY A 44 10.73 10.02 12.82
N PRO A 45 11.41 10.01 13.99
CA PRO A 45 11.72 11.22 14.74
C PRO A 45 12.79 12.01 13.98
N PHE A 46 12.36 12.96 13.15
CA PHE A 46 13.21 14.04 12.64
C PHE A 46 12.85 15.32 13.39
#